data_AF-A0A382Q8Q5-F1
#
_entry.id   AF-A0A382Q8Q5-F1
#
_cell.length_a   1.000
_cell.length_b   1.000
_cell.length_c   1.000
_cell.angle_alpha   90.00
_cell.angle_beta   90.00
_cell.angle_gamma   90.00
#
_symmetry.space_group_name_H-M   'P 1'
#
loop_
_entity.id
_entity.type
_entity.pdbx_description
1 polymer ?
#
loop_
_entity_poly.entity_id
_entity_poly.type
_entity_poly.pdbx_seq_one_letter_code
_entity_poly.pdbx_strand_id
1 'polypeptide(L)'
;MANTTFNGPVRSENGFKSITKSATTGEVTVEAVYDTRPNFRITVDNSTLNTGSAVTTTLTTAQSGTLFNIDGTGDIIVNMPALATANVGTTYDFLVTTAVGGGTTVTFVLPGSGVSNFYGAISLMGGTAANPATDVAGDTLTLVNS
;
A
#
# COMPACT_ATOMS: atom_id res chain seq x y z
N MET A 1 2.14 -14.97 -44.60
CA MET A 1 1.01 -14.07 -44.29
C MET A 1 1.61 -12.68 -44.15
N ALA A 2 1.24 -11.72 -45.00
CA ALA A 2 1.82 -10.38 -44.96
C ALA A 2 1.52 -9.71 -43.62
N ASN A 3 2.55 -9.19 -42.95
CA ASN A 3 2.44 -8.47 -41.68
C ASN A 3 1.90 -7.06 -41.96
N THR A 4 0.59 -6.93 -42.13
CA THR A 4 -0.03 -5.61 -42.29
C THR A 4 -0.19 -4.96 -40.92
N THR A 5 0.66 -3.99 -40.60
CA THR A 5 0.48 -3.15 -39.40
C THR A 5 -0.75 -2.27 -39.59
N PHE A 6 -1.72 -2.39 -38.67
CA PHE A 6 -2.87 -1.49 -38.61
C PHE A 6 -2.46 -0.20 -37.90
N ASN A 7 -2.60 0.95 -38.57
CA ASN A 7 -2.23 2.27 -38.03
C ASN A 7 -3.46 3.12 -37.62
N GLY A 8 -4.67 2.56 -37.67
CA GLY A 8 -5.89 3.28 -37.31
C GLY A 8 -6.17 3.27 -35.80
N PRO A 9 -7.07 4.12 -35.30
CA PRO A 9 -7.60 4.00 -33.95
C PRO A 9 -8.31 2.66 -33.76
N VAL A 10 -7.96 1.90 -32.72
CA VAL A 10 -8.69 0.68 -32.33
C VAL A 10 -9.76 1.08 -31.32
N ARG A 11 -11.01 0.66 -31.56
CA ARG A 11 -12.12 0.79 -30.61
C ARG A 11 -12.56 -0.61 -30.20
N SER A 12 -12.75 -0.84 -28.90
CA SER A 12 -13.29 -2.08 -28.36
C SER A 12 -14.55 -1.78 -27.57
N GLU A 13 -15.63 -2.52 -27.85
CA GLU A 13 -16.93 -2.37 -27.18
C GLU A 13 -16.88 -2.83 -25.72
N ASN A 14 -15.98 -3.76 -25.40
CA ASN A 14 -15.81 -4.35 -24.06
C ASN A 14 -14.41 -4.07 -23.46
N GLY A 15 -13.75 -3.01 -23.95
CA GLY A 15 -12.45 -2.58 -23.44
C GLY A 15 -11.22 -3.31 -23.98
N PHE A 16 -10.07 -2.97 -23.39
CA PHE A 16 -8.76 -3.54 -23.69
C PHE A 16 -8.24 -4.34 -22.51
N LYS A 17 -7.39 -5.34 -22.75
CA LYS A 17 -6.66 -6.03 -21.68
C LYS A 17 -5.17 -5.80 -21.87
N SER A 18 -4.47 -5.45 -20.79
CA SER A 18 -3.03 -5.61 -20.76
C SER A 18 -2.73 -7.07 -20.43
N ILE A 19 -1.89 -7.70 -21.23
CA ILE A 19 -1.51 -9.10 -21.05
C ILE A 19 0.01 -9.23 -21.15
N THR A 20 0.56 -10.13 -20.35
CA THR A 20 1.90 -10.67 -20.55
C THR A 20 1.78 -12.04 -21.17
N LYS A 21 2.64 -12.37 -22.13
CA LYS A 21 2.74 -13.72 -22.70
C LYS A 21 4.11 -14.30 -22.40
N SER A 22 4.15 -15.46 -21.77
CA SER A 22 5.38 -16.22 -21.57
C SER A 22 5.99 -16.60 -22.92
N ALA A 23 7.25 -16.21 -23.14
CA ALA A 23 7.98 -16.56 -24.36
C ALA A 23 8.26 -18.07 -24.49
N THR A 24 8.32 -18.78 -23.36
CA THR A 24 8.72 -20.19 -23.31
C THR A 24 7.53 -21.15 -23.30
N THR A 25 6.45 -20.82 -22.58
CA THR A 25 5.25 -21.67 -22.45
C THR A 25 4.06 -21.17 -23.26
N GLY A 26 4.11 -19.92 -23.73
CA GLY A 26 3.00 -19.30 -24.45
C GLY A 26 1.80 -18.93 -23.58
N GLU A 27 1.87 -19.17 -22.26
CA GLU A 27 0.84 -18.81 -21.29
C GLU A 27 0.58 -17.30 -21.30
N VAL A 28 -0.69 -16.92 -21.26
CA VAL A 28 -1.14 -15.52 -21.29
C VAL A 28 -1.72 -15.17 -19.92
N THR A 29 -1.09 -14.22 -19.24
CA THR A 29 -1.55 -13.67 -17.97
C THR A 29 -2.23 -12.33 -18.22
N VAL A 30 -3.40 -12.12 -17.62
CA VAL A 30 -4.11 -10.84 -17.69
C VAL A 30 -3.64 -9.96 -16.54
N GLU A 31 -3.00 -8.84 -16.88
CA GLU A 31 -2.46 -7.89 -15.90
C GLU A 31 -3.50 -6.84 -15.51
N ALA A 32 -4.29 -6.38 -16.49
CA ALA A 32 -5.31 -5.35 -16.26
C ALA A 32 -6.41 -5.40 -17.32
N VAL A 33 -7.62 -4.95 -16.95
CA VAL A 33 -8.77 -4.77 -17.86
C VAL A 33 -9.17 -3.30 -17.88
N TYR A 34 -9.07 -2.69 -19.06
CA TYR A 34 -9.45 -1.31 -19.35
C TYR A 34 -10.77 -1.27 -20.13
N ASP A 35 -11.88 -1.41 -19.43
CA ASP A 35 -13.23 -1.30 -20.01
C ASP A 35 -13.74 0.16 -19.99
N THR A 36 -14.99 0.39 -20.37
CA THR A 36 -15.70 1.68 -20.41
C THR A 36 -15.63 2.48 -19.09
N ARG A 37 -15.26 1.83 -17.99
CA ARG A 37 -14.93 2.44 -16.70
C ARG A 37 -13.73 1.69 -16.11
N PRO A 38 -12.47 2.02 -16.47
CA PRO A 38 -11.34 1.39 -15.79
C PRO A 38 -11.46 1.77 -14.31
N ASN A 39 -11.74 0.79 -13.47
CA ASN A 39 -11.71 0.98 -12.03
C ASN A 39 -10.23 1.09 -11.65
N PHE A 40 -9.72 2.32 -11.61
CA PHE A 40 -8.56 2.65 -10.78
C PHE A 40 -8.97 2.42 -9.32
N ARG A 41 -9.00 1.14 -8.95
CA ARG A 41 -9.32 0.69 -7.61
C ARG A 41 -8.01 0.77 -6.83
N ILE A 42 -8.04 1.48 -5.71
CA ILE A 42 -6.97 1.40 -4.72
C ILE A 42 -6.84 -0.08 -4.34
N THR A 43 -5.61 -0.61 -4.37
CA THR A 43 -5.35 -1.95 -3.86
C THR A 43 -5.61 -1.95 -2.37
N VAL A 44 -6.47 -2.84 -1.90
CA VAL A 44 -6.75 -3.00 -0.47
C VAL A 44 -6.16 -4.34 -0.03
N ASP A 45 -5.25 -4.30 0.94
CA ASP A 45 -4.68 -5.48 1.57
C ASP A 45 -5.33 -5.71 2.94
N ASN A 46 -6.14 -6.77 3.00
CA ASN A 46 -6.80 -7.22 4.21
C ASN A 46 -6.16 -8.51 4.77
N SER A 47 -4.95 -8.84 4.36
CA SER A 47 -4.29 -10.10 4.71
C SER A 47 -2.98 -9.89 5.48
N THR A 48 -2.19 -8.88 5.11
CA THR A 48 -0.86 -8.69 5.71
C THR A 48 -0.94 -8.26 7.17
N LEU A 49 -1.83 -7.31 7.49
CA LEU A 49 -1.91 -6.68 8.83
C LEU A 49 -3.26 -6.93 9.55
N ASN A 50 -4.22 -7.60 8.91
CA ASN A 50 -5.54 -7.89 9.47
C ASN A 50 -5.70 -9.40 9.73
N THR A 51 -4.89 -9.93 10.64
CA THR A 51 -4.78 -11.38 10.90
C THR A 51 -5.42 -11.82 12.23
N GLY A 52 -5.82 -10.89 13.10
CA GLY A 52 -6.24 -11.21 14.48
C GLY A 52 -5.11 -11.72 15.37
N SER A 53 -3.86 -11.43 15.02
CA SER A 53 -2.66 -11.91 15.73
C SER A 53 -1.51 -10.91 15.61
N ALA A 54 -0.46 -11.10 16.41
CA ALA A 54 0.73 -10.27 16.31
C ALA A 54 1.42 -10.45 14.94
N VAL A 55 1.83 -9.33 14.33
CA VAL A 55 2.50 -9.30 13.02
C VAL A 55 3.67 -8.34 13.08
N THR A 56 4.84 -8.77 12.63
CA THR A 56 5.96 -7.88 12.30
C THR A 56 6.27 -8.03 10.82
N THR A 57 6.23 -6.93 10.08
CA THR A 57 6.48 -6.95 8.63
C THR A 57 7.32 -5.76 8.19
N THR A 58 7.92 -5.87 7.02
CA THR A 58 8.62 -4.78 6.35
C THR A 58 7.93 -4.53 5.01
N LEU A 59 7.42 -3.33 4.82
CA LEU A 59 6.80 -2.98 3.55
C LEU A 59 7.86 -2.74 2.48
N THR A 60 7.46 -2.97 1.24
CA THR A 60 8.30 -2.78 0.06
C THR A 60 7.70 -1.69 -0.83
N THR A 61 8.53 -1.09 -1.66
CA THR A 61 8.14 -0.03 -2.59
C THR A 61 7.14 -0.50 -3.64
N ALA A 62 7.13 -1.80 -3.94
CA ALA A 62 6.16 -2.44 -4.83
C ALA A 62 4.72 -2.38 -4.27
N GLN A 63 4.56 -2.18 -2.96
CA GLN A 63 3.26 -2.05 -2.31
C GLN A 63 2.78 -0.60 -2.22
N SER A 64 3.50 0.36 -2.81
CA SER A 64 3.08 1.77 -2.84
C SER A 64 1.68 1.93 -3.46
N GLY A 65 0.86 2.81 -2.88
CA GLY A 65 -0.53 3.05 -3.28
C GLY A 65 -1.54 2.04 -2.72
N THR A 66 -1.10 1.15 -1.83
CA THR A 66 -1.97 0.17 -1.15
C THR A 66 -2.56 0.75 0.13
N LEU A 67 -3.84 0.49 0.36
CA LEU A 67 -4.50 0.65 1.65
C LEU A 67 -4.38 -0.66 2.44
N PHE A 68 -3.74 -0.61 3.60
CA PHE A 68 -3.65 -1.75 4.51
C PHE A 68 -4.70 -1.64 5.62
N ASN A 69 -5.53 -2.67 5.76
CA ASN A 69 -6.37 -2.84 6.93
C ASN A 69 -5.55 -3.47 8.06
N ILE A 70 -5.68 -2.93 9.26
CA ILE A 70 -4.92 -3.36 10.44
C ILE A 70 -5.87 -3.83 11.54
N ASP A 71 -5.59 -5.01 12.08
CA ASP A 71 -6.24 -5.51 13.29
C ASP A 71 -5.39 -5.18 14.54
N GLY A 72 -5.88 -4.24 15.36
CA GLY A 72 -5.19 -3.82 16.59
C GLY A 72 -5.26 -4.80 17.76
N THR A 73 -5.91 -5.96 17.61
CA THR A 73 -6.02 -6.97 18.69
C THR A 73 -4.71 -7.70 18.99
N GLY A 74 -3.74 -7.69 18.06
CA GLY A 74 -2.38 -8.16 18.27
C GLY A 74 -1.35 -7.02 18.25
N ASP A 75 -0.11 -7.32 18.63
CA ASP A 75 1.01 -6.39 18.42
C ASP A 75 1.38 -6.34 16.94
N ILE A 76 1.19 -5.18 16.32
CA ILE A 76 1.49 -4.95 14.91
C ILE A 76 2.71 -4.04 14.81
N ILE A 77 3.74 -4.49 14.11
CA ILE A 77 4.96 -3.72 13.84
C ILE A 77 5.13 -3.64 12.32
N VAL A 78 5.09 -2.43 11.78
CA VAL A 78 5.26 -2.15 10.36
C VAL A 78 6.55 -1.38 10.16
N ASN A 79 7.57 -2.04 9.65
CA ASN A 79 8.80 -1.38 9.25
C ASN A 79 8.61 -0.73 7.89
N MET A 80 8.76 0.58 7.82
CA MET A 80 8.73 1.30 6.56
C MET A 80 9.98 0.96 5.72
N PRO A 81 9.88 0.97 4.38
CA PRO A 81 11.02 0.68 3.53
C PRO A 81 12.17 1.66 3.79
N ALA A 82 13.41 1.15 3.76
CA ALA A 82 14.59 2.00 3.81
C ALA A 82 14.62 2.98 2.62
N LEU A 83 15.12 4.20 2.82
CA LEU A 83 15.22 5.17 1.73
C LEU A 83 16.13 4.64 0.61
N ALA A 84 15.70 4.86 -0.63
CA ALA A 84 16.55 4.86 -1.80
C ALA A 84 16.13 6.00 -2.73
N THR A 85 17.04 6.49 -3.58
CA THR A 85 16.66 7.45 -4.64
C THR A 85 15.57 6.91 -5.56
N ALA A 86 15.47 5.59 -5.68
CA ALA A 86 14.46 4.88 -6.45
C ALA A 86 13.06 4.83 -5.81
N ASN A 87 12.89 5.27 -4.55
CA ASN A 87 11.61 5.16 -3.83
C ASN A 87 11.06 6.49 -3.29
N VAL A 88 11.57 7.61 -3.80
CA VAL A 88 10.98 8.92 -3.53
C VAL A 88 9.55 8.96 -4.08
N GLY A 89 8.59 9.39 -3.24
CA GLY A 89 7.19 9.50 -3.62
C GLY A 89 6.34 8.25 -3.41
N THR A 90 6.87 7.20 -2.78
CA THR A 90 6.05 6.05 -2.37
C THR A 90 5.05 6.46 -1.29
N THR A 91 3.81 5.98 -1.40
CA THR A 91 2.73 6.26 -0.46
C THR A 91 2.12 4.97 0.06
N TYR A 92 1.67 4.98 1.32
CA TYR A 92 0.97 3.87 1.95
C TYR A 92 -0.15 4.43 2.80
N ASP A 93 -1.34 3.84 2.69
CA ASP A 93 -2.48 4.21 3.52
C ASP A 93 -2.74 3.12 4.53
N PHE A 94 -3.03 3.50 5.78
CA PHE A 94 -3.30 2.56 6.87
C PHE A 94 -4.66 2.87 7.49
N LEU A 95 -5.50 1.85 7.60
CA LEU A 95 -6.77 1.92 8.30
C LEU A 95 -6.78 0.87 9.42
N VAL A 96 -6.70 1.35 10.66
CA VAL A 96 -6.91 0.51 11.84
C VAL A 96 -8.41 0.21 11.93
N THR A 97 -8.80 -1.01 11.58
CA THR A 97 -10.20 -1.43 11.51
C THR A 97 -10.72 -1.97 12.84
N THR A 98 -9.82 -2.40 13.72
CA THR A 98 -10.13 -2.90 15.05
C THR A 98 -9.35 -2.11 16.08
N ALA A 99 -10.01 -1.72 17.18
CA ALA A 99 -9.36 -0.97 18.25
C ALA A 99 -8.10 -1.67 18.77
N VAL A 100 -7.07 -0.88 19.08
CA VAL A 100 -5.83 -1.39 19.69
C VAL A 100 -6.17 -1.91 21.09
N GLY A 101 -5.81 -3.16 21.39
CA GLY A 101 -6.10 -3.78 22.68
C GLY A 101 -5.32 -3.13 23.84
N GLY A 102 -5.85 -3.25 25.06
CA GLY A 102 -5.25 -2.63 26.26
C GLY A 102 -3.84 -3.08 26.64
N GLY A 103 -3.33 -4.15 26.01
CA GLY A 103 -1.97 -4.67 26.19
C GLY A 103 -1.19 -4.82 24.88
N THR A 104 -1.70 -4.27 23.78
CA THR A 104 -1.08 -4.37 22.45
C THR A 104 -0.81 -2.99 21.86
N THR A 105 -0.03 -2.97 20.78
CA THR A 105 0.31 -1.74 20.05
C THR A 105 0.25 -1.94 18.54
N VAL A 106 -0.03 -0.85 17.82
CA VAL A 106 0.25 -0.76 16.38
C VAL A 106 1.37 0.25 16.20
N THR A 107 2.53 -0.22 15.76
CA THR A 107 3.76 0.55 15.68
C THR A 107 4.24 0.64 14.24
N PHE A 108 4.47 1.85 13.76
CA PHE A 108 5.14 2.13 12.50
C PHE A 108 6.58 2.56 12.79
N VAL A 109 7.53 1.75 12.34
CA VAL A 109 8.97 2.01 12.51
C VAL A 109 9.46 2.81 11.30
N LEU A 110 9.89 4.04 11.55
CA LEU A 110 10.36 4.95 10.51
C LEU A 110 11.86 4.74 10.25
N PRO A 111 12.35 4.88 9.00
CA PRO A 111 13.77 4.76 8.71
C PRO A 111 14.56 5.88 9.42
N GLY A 112 15.76 5.55 9.92
CA GLY A 112 16.63 6.39 10.77
C GLY A 112 17.00 7.78 10.24
N SER A 113 17.38 8.71 11.14
CA SER A 113 17.77 10.09 10.79
C SER A 113 19.04 10.18 9.95
N GLY A 114 19.07 11.20 9.07
CA GLY A 114 20.12 11.45 8.08
C GLY A 114 19.78 11.06 6.65
N VAL A 115 18.65 10.36 6.45
CA VAL A 115 18.30 9.71 5.17
C VAL A 115 16.79 9.61 4.92
N SER A 116 15.89 10.40 5.54
CA SER A 116 14.48 10.52 5.10
C SER A 116 13.68 11.57 5.88
N ASN A 117 12.69 12.20 5.24
CA ASN A 117 11.60 12.89 5.92
C ASN A 117 10.32 12.10 5.66
N PHE A 118 10.00 11.13 6.53
CA PHE A 118 8.67 10.52 6.52
C PHE A 118 7.67 11.56 7.01
N TYR A 119 6.61 11.80 6.23
CA TYR A 119 5.53 12.69 6.61
C TYR A 119 4.24 11.88 6.69
N GLY A 120 3.76 11.65 7.91
CA GLY A 120 2.46 11.05 8.16
C GLY A 120 1.43 12.13 8.48
N ALA A 121 0.23 12.01 7.92
CA ALA A 121 -0.94 12.72 8.39
C ALA A 121 -1.86 11.71 9.08
N ILE A 122 -2.10 11.86 10.38
CA ILE A 122 -3.03 10.97 11.11
C ILE A 122 -4.35 11.72 11.32
N SER A 123 -5.45 11.11 10.91
CA SER A 123 -6.80 11.61 11.15
C SER A 123 -7.46 10.75 12.23
N LEU A 124 -7.78 11.36 13.38
CA LEU A 124 -8.46 10.71 14.49
C LEU A 124 -9.97 10.93 14.35
N MET A 125 -10.72 9.88 14.06
CA MET A 125 -12.17 9.94 13.95
C MET A 125 -12.80 9.96 15.36
N GLY A 126 -12.77 11.12 16.06
CA GLY A 126 -13.50 11.30 17.32
C GLY A 126 -12.85 12.10 18.47
N GLY A 127 -11.76 12.84 18.25
CA GLY A 127 -11.08 13.63 19.30
C GLY A 127 -10.95 15.13 18.98
N THR A 128 -10.82 15.97 20.01
CA THR A 128 -10.48 17.40 19.84
C THR A 128 -9.11 17.52 19.17
N ALA A 129 -9.09 18.08 17.96
CA ALA A 129 -7.95 18.02 17.06
C ALA A 129 -6.69 18.73 17.61
N ALA A 130 -5.63 17.95 17.83
CA ALA A 130 -4.27 18.41 17.59
C ALA A 130 -3.80 17.65 16.36
N ASN A 131 -3.55 18.35 15.25
CA ASN A 131 -2.99 17.74 14.04
C ASN A 131 -1.73 16.95 14.44
N PRO A 132 -1.72 15.62 14.31
CA PRO A 132 -0.53 14.85 14.62
C PRO A 132 0.47 15.03 13.47
N ALA A 133 1.47 15.87 13.70
CA ALA A 133 2.73 15.81 13.00
C ALA A 133 3.65 14.90 13.82
N THR A 134 4.09 13.78 13.26
CA THR A 134 5.08 12.91 13.89
C THR A 134 6.48 13.39 13.52
N ASP A 135 7.33 13.61 14.52
CA ASP A 135 8.70 14.10 14.39
C ASP A 135 9.69 13.00 13.96
N VAL A 136 10.78 13.47 13.35
CA VAL A 136 12.06 12.91 12.89
C VAL A 136 12.27 11.39 12.75
N ALA A 137 12.89 11.08 11.62
CA ALA A 137 13.47 9.80 11.23
C ALA A 137 14.22 9.05 12.36
N GLY A 138 13.96 7.74 12.45
CA GLY A 138 14.47 6.85 13.53
C GLY A 138 13.50 6.66 14.68
N ASP A 139 12.42 7.43 14.71
CA ASP A 139 11.36 7.29 15.70
C ASP A 139 10.32 6.25 15.27
N THR A 140 9.55 5.82 16.26
CA THR A 140 8.38 4.96 16.06
C THR A 140 7.11 5.76 16.31
N LEU A 141 6.16 5.68 15.37
CA LEU A 141 4.79 6.09 15.63
C LEU A 141 4.03 4.89 16.22
N THR A 142 3.65 4.98 17.49
CA THR A 142 2.91 3.92 18.17
C THR A 142 1.50 4.37 18.52
N LEU A 143 0.51 3.62 18.04
CA LEU A 143 -0.89 3.72 18.45
C LEU A 143 -1.11 2.70 19.58
N VAL A 144 -1.67 3.19 20.68
CA VAL A 144 -2.05 2.40 21.85
C VAL A 144 -3.57 2.40 21.99
N ASN A 145 -4.10 1.58 22.92
CA ASN A 145 -5.52 1.60 23.24
C ASN A 145 -6.01 3.03 23.55
N SER A 146 -7.13 3.43 22.92
CA SER A 146 -7.86 4.65 23.23
C SER A 146 -8.79 4.48 24.43
#